data_AF-A0A2E8EUL5-F1
#
_entry.id   AF-A0A2E8EUL5-F1
#
_cell.length_a   1.000
_cell.length_b   1.000
_cell.length_c   1.000
_cell.angle_alpha   90.00
_cell.angle_beta   90.00
_cell.angle_gamma   90.00
#
_symmetry.space_group_name_H-M   'P 1'
#
loop_
_entity.id
_entity.type
_entity.pdbx_description
1 polymer ?
#
loop_
_entity_poly.entity_id
_entity_poly.type
_entity_poly.pdbx_seq_one_letter_code
_entity_poly.pdbx_strand_id
1 'polypeptide(L)'
;MDKPVKINFAPKEIPIELLISYQQKKLSGTDIAKIVGCSDSNVRKRLAEAGYPIQKAKHFKEHEATIIGLKRKEILESISEGDKKKASLMQKVTSYGILFDKQRVLEDKSTENIAFSGRLEEIQDTKGKVLDILKRLRTPALSHNTPETSEDAL
;
A
#
# COMPACT_ATOMS: atom_id res chain seq x y z
N MET A 1 -3.57 17.83 -37.64
CA MET A 1 -3.71 16.50 -37.01
C MET A 1 -2.32 15.94 -36.83
N ASP A 2 -1.83 15.87 -35.59
CA ASP A 2 -0.51 15.30 -35.29
C ASP A 2 -0.49 13.81 -35.65
N LYS A 3 0.56 13.39 -36.36
CA LYS A 3 0.78 11.97 -36.65
C LYS A 3 1.03 11.24 -35.33
N PRO A 4 0.35 10.11 -35.05
CA PRO A 4 0.57 9.40 -33.81
C PRO A 4 2.01 8.88 -33.74
N VAL A 5 2.69 9.18 -32.64
CA VAL A 5 4.01 8.64 -32.32
C VAL A 5 3.88 7.12 -32.20
N LYS A 6 4.64 6.39 -33.00
CA LYS A 6 4.71 4.92 -32.90
C LYS A 6 5.54 4.57 -31.67
N ILE A 7 4.97 3.76 -30.78
CA ILE A 7 5.67 3.25 -29.61
C ILE A 7 5.76 1.74 -29.79
N ASN A 8 6.97 1.19 -29.86
CA ASN A 8 7.17 -0.26 -29.95
C ASN A 8 7.22 -0.85 -28.54
N PHE A 9 6.14 -1.50 -28.13
CA PHE A 9 6.11 -2.29 -26.91
C PHE A 9 6.27 -3.79 -27.24
N ALA A 10 6.87 -4.56 -26.32
CA ALA A 10 6.72 -6.01 -26.37
C ALA A 10 5.23 -6.37 -26.17
N PRO A 11 4.67 -7.40 -26.86
CA PRO A 11 3.23 -7.69 -26.84
C PRO A 11 2.61 -7.88 -25.44
N LYS A 12 3.42 -8.36 -24.48
CA LYS A 12 3.02 -8.59 -23.08
C LYS A 12 3.18 -7.35 -22.18
N GLU A 13 3.97 -6.37 -22.58
CA GLU A 13 4.32 -5.20 -21.74
C GLU A 13 3.45 -3.98 -22.01
N ILE A 14 2.57 -4.02 -23.02
CA ILE A 14 1.67 -2.90 -23.31
C ILE A 14 0.79 -2.67 -22.06
N PRO A 15 0.76 -1.46 -21.48
CA PRO A 15 -0.17 -1.16 -20.39
C PRO A 15 -1.61 -1.26 -20.86
N ILE A 16 -2.47 -1.98 -20.11
CA ILE A 16 -3.87 -2.14 -20.48
C ILE A 16 -4.62 -0.80 -20.45
N GLU A 17 -4.20 0.09 -19.57
CA GLU A 17 -4.72 1.44 -19.40
C GLU A 17 -4.55 2.26 -20.68
N LEU A 18 -3.45 2.03 -21.40
CA LEU A 18 -3.17 2.71 -22.66
C LEU A 18 -4.18 2.29 -23.74
N LEU A 19 -4.44 0.98 -23.87
CA LEU A 19 -5.40 0.44 -24.83
C LEU A 19 -6.82 0.96 -24.58
N ILE A 20 -7.23 0.99 -23.31
CA ILE A 20 -8.55 1.52 -22.91
C ILE A 20 -8.64 3.02 -23.22
N SER A 21 -7.59 3.80 -22.93
CA SER A 21 -7.58 5.24 -23.22
C SER A 21 -7.72 5.57 -24.71
N TYR A 22 -7.10 4.77 -25.59
CA TYR A 22 -7.27 4.95 -27.04
C TYR A 22 -8.67 4.57 -27.50
N GLN A 23 -9.28 3.55 -26.90
CA GLN A 23 -10.64 3.17 -27.25
C GLN A 23 -11.68 4.18 -26.75
N GLN A 24 -11.45 4.84 -25.61
CA GLN A 24 -12.25 6.00 -25.17
C GLN A 24 -12.17 7.18 -26.15
N LYS A 25 -11.02 7.35 -26.81
CA LYS A 25 -10.83 8.33 -27.91
C LYS A 25 -11.47 7.88 -29.24
N LYS A 26 -12.25 6.79 -29.24
CA LYS A 26 -12.95 6.20 -30.40
C LYS A 26 -12.00 5.76 -31.53
N LEU A 27 -10.77 5.37 -31.21
CA LEU A 27 -9.84 4.79 -32.18
C LEU A 27 -10.22 3.34 -32.47
N SER A 28 -10.17 2.93 -33.74
CA SER A 28 -10.44 1.54 -34.10
C SER A 28 -9.35 0.61 -33.55
N GLY A 29 -9.67 -0.65 -33.28
CA GLY A 29 -8.68 -1.64 -32.82
C GLY A 29 -7.45 -1.74 -33.75
N THR A 30 -7.68 -1.57 -35.05
CA THR A 30 -6.65 -1.50 -36.09
C THR A 30 -5.73 -0.29 -35.94
N ASP A 31 -6.27 0.87 -35.56
CA ASP A 31 -5.46 2.08 -35.35
C ASP A 31 -4.67 1.99 -34.05
N ILE A 32 -5.28 1.45 -32.99
CA ILE A 32 -4.62 1.18 -31.72
C ILE A 32 -3.44 0.23 -31.93
N ALA A 33 -3.66 -0.85 -32.68
CA ALA A 33 -2.63 -1.84 -33.06
C ALA A 33 -1.44 -1.18 -33.78
N LYS A 34 -1.70 -0.27 -34.73
CA LYS A 34 -0.65 0.47 -35.46
C LYS A 34 0.14 1.43 -34.57
N ILE A 35 -0.52 2.07 -33.60
CA ILE A 35 0.11 3.03 -32.68
C ILE A 35 1.03 2.31 -31.69
N VAL A 36 0.55 1.20 -31.15
CA VAL A 36 1.19 0.44 -30.07
C VAL A 36 2.16 -0.65 -30.59
N GLY A 37 2.12 -0.94 -31.89
CA GLY A 37 3.01 -1.93 -32.52
C GLY A 37 2.62 -3.38 -32.23
N CYS A 38 1.33 -3.69 -32.15
CA CYS A 38 0.85 -5.06 -31.93
C CYS A 38 -0.25 -5.47 -32.92
N SER A 39 -0.71 -6.72 -32.86
CA SER A 39 -1.81 -7.19 -33.71
C SER A 39 -3.18 -6.75 -33.18
N ASP A 40 -4.14 -6.50 -34.07
CA ASP A 40 -5.54 -6.16 -33.70
C ASP A 40 -6.17 -7.26 -32.84
N SER A 41 -5.87 -8.53 -33.11
CA SER A 41 -6.29 -9.67 -32.29
C SER A 41 -5.78 -9.57 -30.85
N ASN A 42 -4.54 -9.14 -30.64
CA ASN A 42 -3.98 -8.93 -29.31
C ASN A 42 -4.70 -7.78 -28.59
N VAL A 43 -4.96 -6.66 -29.29
CA VAL A 43 -5.70 -5.53 -28.72
C VAL A 43 -7.09 -5.95 -28.26
N ARG A 44 -7.86 -6.65 -29.12
CA ARG A 44 -9.21 -7.11 -28.78
C ARG A 44 -9.22 -8.11 -27.63
N LYS A 45 -8.30 -9.08 -27.65
CA LYS A 45 -8.17 -10.08 -26.59
C LYS A 45 -7.89 -9.39 -25.25
N ARG A 46 -6.93 -8.47 -25.21
CA ARG A 46 -6.57 -7.76 -23.98
C ARG A 46 -7.66 -6.83 -23.49
N LEU A 47 -8.37 -6.14 -24.40
CA LEU A 47 -9.54 -5.34 -24.04
C LEU A 47 -10.67 -6.21 -23.48
N ALA A 48 -10.89 -7.42 -24.04
CA ALA A 48 -11.88 -8.36 -23.55
C ALA A 48 -11.48 -9.01 -22.20
N GLU A 49 -10.20 -9.30 -21.99
CA GLU A 49 -9.66 -9.79 -20.70
C GLU A 49 -9.73 -8.73 -19.61
N ALA A 50 -9.65 -7.44 -19.97
CA ALA A 50 -9.94 -6.32 -19.09
C ALA A 50 -11.43 -5.93 -19.10
N GLY A 51 -12.26 -6.76 -19.74
CA GLY A 51 -13.65 -6.58 -20.20
C GLY A 51 -14.13 -5.16 -20.33
N TYR A 52 -13.45 -4.50 -21.24
CA TYR A 52 -13.93 -3.36 -21.96
C TYR A 52 -14.70 -3.84 -23.21
N PRO A 53 -15.87 -3.26 -23.53
CA PRO A 53 -16.59 -2.23 -22.77
C PRO A 53 -17.23 -2.79 -21.49
N ILE A 54 -17.22 -1.99 -20.43
CA ILE A 54 -17.75 -2.33 -19.10
C ILE A 54 -19.28 -2.45 -19.19
N GLN A 55 -19.79 -3.62 -19.58
CA GLN A 55 -21.23 -3.82 -19.81
C GLN A 55 -21.93 -4.59 -18.67
N LYS A 56 -21.21 -5.12 -17.66
CA LYS A 56 -21.81 -5.98 -16.61
C LYS A 56 -21.25 -5.71 -15.21
N ALA A 57 -22.12 -5.74 -14.19
CA ALA A 57 -21.74 -5.52 -12.78
C ALA A 57 -20.73 -6.55 -12.23
N LYS A 58 -20.80 -7.81 -12.69
CA LYS A 58 -19.82 -8.85 -12.33
C LYS A 58 -18.41 -8.49 -12.80
N HIS A 59 -18.32 -7.91 -13.98
CA HIS A 59 -17.07 -7.49 -14.59
C HIS A 59 -16.42 -6.31 -13.84
N PHE A 60 -17.23 -5.38 -13.32
CA PHE A 60 -16.72 -4.31 -12.47
C PHE A 60 -16.02 -4.86 -11.23
N LYS A 61 -16.60 -5.88 -10.57
CA LYS A 61 -16.03 -6.50 -9.36
C LYS A 61 -14.73 -7.27 -9.65
N GLU A 62 -14.64 -7.94 -10.79
CA GLU A 62 -13.46 -8.71 -11.20
C GLU A 62 -12.28 -7.80 -11.61
N HIS A 63 -12.55 -6.58 -12.09
CA HIS A 63 -11.54 -5.64 -12.60
C HIS A 63 -11.55 -4.28 -11.90
N GLU A 64 -12.05 -4.24 -10.67
CA GLU A 64 -12.28 -3.01 -9.90
C GLU A 64 -11.01 -2.17 -9.78
N ALA A 65 -9.88 -2.80 -9.44
CA ALA A 65 -8.60 -2.12 -9.27
C ALA A 65 -8.15 -1.39 -10.55
N THR A 66 -8.28 -2.02 -11.72
CA THR A 66 -7.92 -1.43 -13.01
C THR A 66 -8.83 -0.26 -13.37
N ILE A 67 -10.13 -0.42 -13.15
CA ILE A 67 -11.13 0.63 -13.43
C ILE A 67 -10.91 1.85 -12.53
N ILE A 68 -10.68 1.62 -11.23
CA ILE A 68 -10.34 2.69 -10.27
C ILE A 68 -9.02 3.36 -10.68
N GLY A 69 -8.01 2.60 -11.11
CA GLY A 69 -6.73 3.12 -11.58
C GLY A 69 -6.88 4.07 -12.76
N LEU A 70 -7.70 3.69 -13.75
CA LEU A 70 -8.03 4.53 -14.89
C LEU A 70 -8.77 5.81 -14.50
N LYS A 71 -9.81 5.69 -13.67
CA LYS A 71 -10.57 6.86 -13.20
C LYS A 71 -9.72 7.81 -12.38
N ARG A 72 -8.81 7.29 -11.55
CA ARG A 72 -7.83 8.09 -10.83
C ARG A 72 -6.95 8.88 -11.78
N LYS A 73 -6.46 8.27 -12.86
CA LYS A 73 -5.65 8.95 -13.87
C LYS A 73 -6.44 10.07 -14.56
N GLU A 74 -7.67 9.79 -15.00
CA GLU A 74 -8.54 10.81 -15.62
C GLU A 74 -8.78 12.01 -14.68
N ILE A 75 -9.05 11.76 -13.39
CA ILE A 75 -9.22 12.83 -12.39
C ILE A 75 -7.93 13.62 -12.23
N LEU A 76 -6.77 12.97 -12.10
CA LEU A 76 -5.48 13.64 -11.94
C LEU A 76 -5.14 14.53 -13.14
N GLU A 77 -5.39 14.05 -14.36
CA GLU A 77 -5.19 14.82 -15.59
C GLU A 77 -6.16 16.01 -15.72
N SER A 78 -7.32 15.96 -15.05
CA SER A 78 -8.29 17.05 -15.04
C SER A 78 -7.93 18.21 -14.10
N ILE A 79 -7.02 18.00 -13.14
CA ILE A 79 -6.66 19.03 -12.16
C ILE A 79 -5.62 19.98 -12.78
N SER A 80 -6.05 21.17 -13.18
CA SER A 80 -5.18 22.20 -13.77
C SER A 80 -4.48 23.05 -12.70
N GLU A 81 -3.44 23.79 -13.11
CA GLU A 81 -2.84 24.84 -12.26
C GLU A 81 -3.84 25.94 -11.86
N GLY A 82 -4.84 26.20 -12.72
CA GLY A 82 -5.93 27.12 -12.40
C GLY A 82 -6.77 26.62 -11.23
N ASP A 83 -7.07 25.32 -11.19
CA ASP A 83 -7.84 24.69 -10.12
C ASP A 83 -7.05 24.66 -8.81
N LYS A 84 -5.75 24.35 -8.89
CA LYS A 84 -4.84 24.42 -7.74
C LYS A 84 -4.80 25.82 -7.15
N LYS A 85 -4.76 26.87 -7.98
CA LYS A 85 -4.77 28.26 -7.49
C LYS A 85 -6.09 28.63 -6.83
N LYS A 86 -7.22 28.23 -7.42
CA LYS A 86 -8.58 28.48 -6.92
C LYS A 86 -8.90 27.75 -5.61
N ALA A 87 -8.25 26.61 -5.35
CA ALA A 87 -8.44 25.89 -4.09
C ALA A 87 -8.13 26.77 -2.88
N SER A 88 -8.96 26.65 -1.84
CA SER A 88 -8.76 27.39 -0.59
C SER A 88 -7.46 26.93 0.10
N LEU A 89 -6.90 27.79 0.96
CA LEU A 89 -5.73 27.43 1.74
C LEU A 89 -5.96 26.14 2.54
N MET A 90 -7.14 25.99 3.16
CA MET A 90 -7.50 24.79 3.91
C MET A 90 -7.51 23.54 3.02
N GLN A 91 -8.10 23.61 1.83
CA GLN A 91 -8.12 22.49 0.88
C GLN A 91 -6.71 22.08 0.45
N LYS A 92 -5.82 23.05 0.23
CA LYS A 92 -4.40 22.81 -0.10
C LYS A 92 -3.68 22.10 1.03
N VAL A 93 -3.83 22.58 2.27
CA VAL A 93 -3.21 21.98 3.47
C VAL A 93 -3.71 20.55 3.70
N THR A 94 -5.03 20.33 3.64
CA THR A 94 -5.61 18.98 3.78
C THR A 94 -5.13 18.04 2.69
N SER A 95 -5.14 18.49 1.43
CA SER A 95 -4.68 17.67 0.30
C SER A 95 -3.20 17.31 0.44
N TYR A 96 -2.36 18.25 0.88
CA TYR A 96 -0.95 18.01 1.15
C TYR A 96 -0.74 16.94 2.24
N GLY A 97 -1.46 17.03 3.36
CA GLY A 97 -1.39 16.02 4.42
C GLY A 97 -1.74 14.61 3.92
N ILE A 98 -2.84 14.48 3.17
CA ILE A 98 -3.25 13.20 2.57
C ILE A 98 -2.17 12.65 1.64
N LEU A 99 -1.61 13.48 0.75
CA LEU A 99 -0.57 13.05 -0.18
C LEU A 99 0.70 12.63 0.54
N PHE A 100 1.09 13.36 1.58
CA PHE A 100 2.26 13.05 2.40
C PHE A 100 2.11 11.69 3.10
N ASP A 101 0.94 11.41 3.68
CA ASP A 101 0.68 10.11 4.30
C ASP A 101 0.71 8.96 3.29
N LYS A 102 0.17 9.17 2.08
CA LYS A 102 0.26 8.16 1.01
C LYS A 102 1.68 7.93 0.53
N GLN A 103 2.52 8.97 0.47
CA GLN A 103 3.94 8.81 0.19
C GLN A 103 4.62 7.93 1.26
N ARG A 104 4.31 8.14 2.53
CA ARG A 104 4.85 7.31 3.63
C ARG A 104 4.48 5.85 3.46
N VAL A 105 3.22 5.54 3.10
CA VAL A 105 2.79 4.16 2.78
C VAL A 105 3.61 3.57 1.63
N LEU A 106 3.85 4.32 0.56
CA LEU A 106 4.62 3.84 -0.60
C LEU A 106 6.10 3.59 -0.28
N GLU A 107 6.64 4.29 0.72
CA GLU A 107 8.02 4.16 1.18
C GLU A 107 8.16 3.19 2.37
N ASP A 108 7.12 2.42 2.70
CA ASP A 108 7.03 1.55 3.88
C ASP A 108 7.39 2.28 5.21
N LYS A 109 7.16 3.59 5.26
CA LYS A 109 7.31 4.41 6.47
C LYS A 109 6.00 4.37 7.25
N SER A 110 6.09 4.31 8.58
CA SER A 110 4.91 4.43 9.47
C SER A 110 4.06 5.62 9.04
N THR A 111 2.74 5.50 8.97
CA THR A 111 1.82 6.63 8.69
C THR A 111 1.38 7.35 9.94
N GLU A 112 1.54 6.72 11.10
CA GLU A 112 1.19 7.30 12.39
C GLU A 112 2.46 7.69 13.11
N ASN A 113 2.50 8.94 13.56
CA ASN A 113 3.41 9.34 14.63
C ASN A 113 2.72 8.96 15.93
N ILE A 114 2.68 7.65 16.25
CA ILE A 114 2.18 7.22 17.56
C ILE A 114 3.16 7.80 18.57
N ALA A 115 2.72 8.82 19.31
CA ALA A 115 3.45 9.27 20.48
C ALA A 115 3.42 8.12 21.50
N PHE A 116 4.49 7.32 21.52
CA PHE A 116 4.67 6.17 22.40
C PHE A 116 4.82 6.54 23.90
N SER A 117 4.56 7.80 24.27
CA SER A 117 4.75 8.29 25.63
C SER A 117 3.99 7.46 26.68
N GLY A 118 2.76 7.01 26.38
CA GLY A 118 1.99 6.15 27.30
C GLY A 118 2.45 4.68 27.37
N ARG A 119 2.89 4.08 26.26
CA ARG A 119 3.34 2.68 26.24
C ARG A 119 4.70 2.47 26.90
N LEU A 120 5.54 3.49 26.93
CA LEU A 120 6.83 3.42 27.62
C LEU A 120 6.67 3.27 29.14
N GLU A 121 5.68 3.94 29.74
CA GLU A 121 5.37 3.78 31.17
C GLU A 121 4.87 2.36 31.47
N GLU A 122 3.98 1.79 30.65
CA GLU A 122 3.50 0.41 30.82
C GLU A 122 4.63 -0.62 30.69
N ILE A 123 5.55 -0.42 29.74
CA ILE A 123 6.72 -1.29 29.57
C ILE A 123 7.66 -1.19 30.78
N GLN A 124 7.87 0.02 31.31
CA GLN A 124 8.70 0.24 32.50
C GLN A 124 8.07 -0.38 33.76
N ASP A 125 6.77 -0.21 33.96
CA ASP A 125 6.03 -0.79 35.08
C ASP A 125 6.04 -2.33 35.03
N THR A 126 5.81 -2.90 33.83
CA THR A 126 5.88 -4.35 33.62
C THR A 126 7.28 -4.89 33.90
N LYS A 127 8.34 -4.19 33.45
CA LYS A 127 9.73 -4.56 33.75
C LYS A 127 10.01 -4.54 35.26
N GLY A 128 9.50 -3.54 35.99
CA GLY A 128 9.62 -3.45 37.44
C GLY A 128 8.99 -4.66 38.14
N LYS A 129 7.76 -5.01 37.76
CA LYS A 129 7.03 -6.17 38.30
C LYS A 129 7.75 -7.50 38.06
N VAL A 130 8.27 -7.71 36.85
CA VAL A 130 9.04 -8.93 36.54
C VAL A 130 10.34 -8.99 37.35
N LEU A 131 11.02 -7.86 37.52
CA LEU A 131 12.26 -7.80 38.31
C LEU A 131 12.01 -8.16 39.78
N ASP A 132 10.88 -7.69 40.33
CA ASP A 132 10.47 -8.01 41.71
C ASP A 132 10.10 -9.48 41.88
N ILE A 133 9.41 -10.07 40.90
CA ILE A 133 9.13 -11.52 40.89
C ILE A 133 10.43 -12.31 40.87
N LEU A 134 11.38 -11.94 39.99
CA LEU A 134 12.67 -12.62 39.90
C LEU A 134 13.51 -12.50 41.19
N LYS A 135 13.47 -11.35 41.86
CA LYS A 135 14.13 -11.17 43.17
C LYS A 135 13.52 -12.09 44.23
N ARG A 136 12.18 -12.20 44.28
CA ARG A 136 11.48 -13.09 45.22
C ARG A 136 11.83 -14.56 44.98
N LEU A 137 11.90 -14.99 43.71
CA LEU A 137 12.28 -16.35 43.33
C LEU A 137 13.77 -16.66 43.57
N ARG A 138 14.62 -15.64 43.69
CA ARG A 138 16.07 -15.78 43.95
C ARG A 138 16.44 -15.82 45.44
N THR A 139 15.48 -15.66 46.34
CA THR A 139 15.75 -15.74 47.80
C THR A 139 16.07 -17.20 48.17
N PRO A 140 17.24 -17.49 48.75
CA PRO A 140 17.74 -18.86 48.86
C PRO A 140 16.95 -19.67 49.89
N ALA A 141 16.35 -20.77 49.44
CA ALA A 141 15.99 -21.90 50.29
C ALA A 141 17.27 -22.64 50.72
N LEU A 142 18.09 -22.01 51.57
CA LEU A 142 19.23 -22.65 52.24
C LEU A 142 19.35 -22.07 53.67
N SER A 143 18.39 -22.40 54.53
CA SER A 143 18.57 -22.30 55.99
C SER A 143 17.76 -23.38 56.72
N HIS A 144 18.12 -24.65 56.51
CA HIS A 144 17.83 -25.72 57.48
C HIS A 144 19.10 -26.59 57.53
N ASN A 145 19.94 -26.44 58.56
CA ASN A 145 19.91 -27.18 59.84
C ASN A 145 20.08 -28.69 59.62
N THR A 146 21.33 -29.20 59.73
CA THR A 146 21.94 -29.97 60.88
C THR A 146 21.91 -31.49 60.59
N PRO A 147 22.84 -32.35 61.10
CA PRO A 147 23.41 -32.29 62.45
C PRO A 147 24.91 -32.57 62.64
N GLU A 148 25.41 -32.02 63.75
CA GLU A 148 26.60 -32.47 64.47
C GLU A 148 26.44 -33.96 64.82
N THR A 149 27.41 -34.77 64.42
CA THR A 149 27.58 -36.13 64.91
C THR A 149 28.46 -36.07 66.15
N SER A 150 27.85 -36.32 67.30
CA SER A 150 28.54 -36.70 68.53
C SER A 150 29.01 -38.14 68.37
N GLU A 151 30.32 -38.30 68.21
CA GLU A 151 31.02 -39.58 68.27
C GLU A 151 31.57 -39.74 69.70
N ASP A 152 30.73 -40.23 70.60
CA ASP A 152 31.17 -40.82 71.88
C ASP A 152 30.76 -42.30 71.86
N ALA A 153 31.69 -43.15 71.42
CA ALA A 153 31.68 -44.57 71.74
C ALA A 153 33.14 -45.09 71.79
N LEU A 154 33.60 -45.24 73.04
CA LEU A 154 34.76 -45.99 73.58
C LEU A 154 36.00 -45.18 73.97
#